data_AF-A0A1Y2WBQ3-F1
#
_entry.id   AF-A0A1Y2WBQ3-F1
#
_cell.length_a   1.000
_cell.length_b   1.000
_cell.length_c   1.000
_cell.angle_alpha   90.00
_cell.angle_beta   90.00
_cell.angle_gamma   90.00
#
_symmetry.space_group_name_H-M   'P 1'
#
loop_
_entity.id
_entity.type
_entity.pdbx_description
1 polymer ?
#
loop_
_entity_poly.entity_id
_entity_poly.type
_entity_poly.pdbx_seq_one_letter_code
_entity_poly.pdbx_strand_id
1 'polypeptide(L)'
;MGHSRCFSTLDDEFEFDDAYFRQFYKPLSNLPTPPPSSKNSSAVQSPRLGSEDVESTSQEFLGPAAHLARMLPPGASFMTPSIPTVQGILARAQLPMDIIALAVCILDSLNSRFSRSWRISFPLNKSELGPKRHTLPSGAVQAIHIDSVFPEIIILTALVVADKFVEDQQESTQYYCSLWGRDMWTCGQINFTERLIMESLQYRIMPLWEEKLIKQARHDIEMARRELLNGGIEVGDENKVVKHGKSMSSGHAMVGLGLQLTPVETPKSEVAPSSTHTEDICRETREAFSNGKTLPRDYLHLPSTTTSE
;
A
#
# COMPACT_ATOMS: atom_id res chain seq x y z
N MET A 1 -34.41 -56.53 -29.00
CA MET A 1 -33.71 -57.59 -28.24
C MET A 1 -32.37 -57.01 -27.80
N GLY A 2 -32.01 -56.85 -26.53
CA GLY A 2 -32.43 -57.49 -25.30
C GLY A 2 -31.14 -57.86 -24.56
N HIS A 3 -30.67 -57.01 -23.66
CA HIS A 3 -29.64 -57.37 -22.68
C HIS A 3 -29.92 -56.68 -21.35
N SER A 4 -30.32 -57.53 -20.42
CA SER A 4 -30.45 -57.34 -18.99
C SER A 4 -29.13 -56.93 -18.35
N ARG A 5 -29.19 -56.11 -17.29
CA ARG A 5 -28.40 -56.27 -16.06
C ARG A 5 -29.02 -55.44 -14.95
N CYS A 6 -29.58 -56.16 -13.98
CA CYS A 6 -30.00 -55.65 -12.68
C CYS A 6 -28.80 -55.08 -11.93
N PHE A 7 -28.99 -53.97 -11.21
CA PHE A 7 -28.15 -53.64 -10.07
C PHE A 7 -29.06 -53.50 -8.84
N SER A 8 -28.74 -54.33 -7.86
CA SER A 8 -29.36 -54.45 -6.56
C SER A 8 -29.27 -53.14 -5.79
N THR A 9 -30.36 -52.79 -5.12
CA THR A 9 -30.36 -51.91 -3.95
C THR A 9 -29.44 -52.53 -2.90
N LEU A 10 -28.28 -51.94 -2.67
CA LEU A 10 -27.48 -52.21 -1.49
C LEU A 10 -27.75 -51.05 -0.53
N ASP A 11 -28.55 -51.40 0.47
CA ASP A 11 -28.72 -50.70 1.73
C ASP A 11 -27.34 -50.69 2.41
N ASP A 12 -26.70 -49.52 2.50
CA ASP A 12 -25.41 -49.35 3.17
C ASP A 12 -25.66 -48.48 4.40
N GLU A 13 -26.12 -49.13 5.47
CA GLU A 13 -26.12 -48.61 6.83
C GLU A 13 -24.66 -48.38 7.24
N PHE A 14 -24.11 -47.21 6.92
CA PHE A 14 -22.91 -46.70 7.59
C PHE A 14 -23.27 -46.36 9.05
N GLU A 15 -23.28 -47.37 9.91
CA GLU A 15 -23.39 -47.21 11.35
C GLU A 15 -22.16 -46.43 11.85
N PHE A 16 -22.40 -45.17 12.24
CA PHE A 16 -21.39 -44.31 12.83
C PHE A 16 -20.97 -44.90 14.19
N ASP A 17 -19.83 -45.58 14.21
CA ASP A 17 -19.27 -46.18 15.43
C ASP A 17 -18.68 -45.10 16.36
N ASP A 18 -19.54 -44.52 17.19
CA ASP A 18 -19.20 -43.55 18.23
C ASP A 18 -18.20 -44.12 19.26
N ALA A 19 -18.10 -45.46 19.38
CA ALA A 19 -17.12 -46.10 20.28
C ALA A 19 -15.70 -46.02 19.71
N TYR A 20 -15.52 -46.18 18.40
CA TYR A 20 -14.24 -45.96 17.72
C TYR A 20 -13.77 -44.51 17.86
N PHE A 21 -14.68 -43.54 17.70
CA PHE A 21 -14.33 -42.12 17.81
C PHE A 21 -13.85 -41.76 19.22
N ARG A 22 -14.49 -42.28 20.26
CA ARG A 22 -14.08 -42.07 21.67
C ARG A 22 -12.77 -42.75 22.04
N GLN A 23 -12.41 -43.83 21.36
CA GLN A 23 -11.15 -44.54 21.61
C GLN A 23 -9.93 -43.77 21.06
N PHE A 24 -10.09 -43.06 19.93
CA PHE A 24 -8.98 -42.37 19.26
C PHE A 24 -8.97 -40.85 19.46
N TYR A 25 -10.10 -40.21 19.78
CA TYR A 25 -10.14 -38.78 20.07
C TYR A 25 -10.12 -38.52 21.57
N LYS A 26 -8.91 -38.26 22.09
CA LYS A 26 -8.70 -37.81 23.46
C LYS A 26 -8.97 -36.29 23.53
N PRO A 27 -9.86 -35.80 24.43
CA PRO A 27 -10.10 -34.37 24.58
C PRO A 27 -8.80 -33.60 24.84
N LEU A 28 -8.55 -32.53 24.08
CA LEU A 28 -7.35 -31.69 24.16
C LEU A 28 -7.30 -30.81 25.44
N SER A 29 -7.93 -31.24 26.53
CA SER A 29 -8.08 -30.47 27.77
C SER A 29 -6.85 -30.49 28.68
N ASN A 30 -5.73 -31.08 28.24
CA ASN A 30 -4.45 -31.09 28.96
C ASN A 30 -3.34 -30.29 28.27
N LEU A 31 -3.68 -29.40 27.33
CA LEU A 31 -2.71 -28.39 26.93
C LEU A 31 -2.51 -27.42 28.11
N PRO A 32 -1.26 -27.11 28.51
CA PRO A 32 -1.03 -26.13 29.57
C PRO A 32 -1.76 -24.85 29.20
N THR A 33 -2.68 -24.43 30.06
CA THR A 33 -3.29 -23.12 29.97
C THR A 33 -2.17 -22.08 29.93
N PRO A 34 -2.17 -21.17 28.95
CA PRO A 34 -1.20 -20.09 28.95
C PRO A 34 -1.30 -19.35 30.29
N PRO A 35 -0.16 -18.99 30.92
CA PRO A 35 -0.19 -18.32 32.21
C PRO A 35 -1.01 -17.03 32.12
N PRO A 36 -1.74 -16.67 33.19
CA PRO A 36 -2.51 -15.43 33.20
C PRO A 36 -1.58 -14.25 32.96
N SER A 37 -1.84 -13.47 31.91
CA SER A 37 -1.06 -12.27 31.61
C SER A 37 -1.12 -11.35 32.83
N SER A 38 0.05 -11.13 33.44
CA SER A 38 0.23 -10.11 34.46
C SER A 38 -0.21 -8.77 33.86
N LYS A 39 -1.34 -8.26 34.35
CA LYS A 39 -1.75 -6.87 34.23
C LYS A 39 -0.73 -6.00 34.97
N ASN A 40 0.48 -5.88 34.42
CA ASN A 40 1.30 -4.72 34.67
C ASN A 40 1.16 -3.85 33.44
N SER A 41 0.12 -3.01 33.50
CA SER A 41 -0.16 -1.95 32.56
C SER A 41 1.09 -1.11 32.33
N SER A 42 1.73 -1.30 31.18
CA SER A 42 2.50 -0.27 30.51
C SER A 42 1.69 0.26 29.32
N ALA A 43 0.42 0.59 29.56
CA ALA A 43 -0.37 1.49 28.73
C ALA A 43 0.04 2.97 28.93
N VAL A 44 1.34 3.24 29.15
CA VAL A 44 1.89 4.58 29.36
C VAL A 44 2.92 4.96 28.28
N GLN A 45 3.09 4.15 27.23
CA GLN A 45 3.85 4.53 26.03
C GLN A 45 3.04 4.43 24.74
N SER A 46 1.78 4.82 24.81
CA SER A 46 1.17 5.41 23.62
C SER A 46 1.76 6.82 23.49
N PRO A 47 2.32 7.23 22.33
CA PRO A 47 2.66 8.63 22.14
C PRO A 47 1.36 9.41 22.33
N ARG A 48 1.25 10.10 23.46
CA ARG A 48 0.28 11.19 23.59
C ARG A 48 0.79 12.25 22.63
N LEU A 49 0.35 12.17 21.37
CA LEU A 49 0.22 13.37 20.55
C LEU A 49 -0.57 14.34 21.41
N GLY A 50 0.06 15.47 21.72
CA GLY A 50 -0.51 16.50 22.57
C GLY A 50 -1.94 16.76 22.13
N SER A 51 -2.87 16.51 23.05
CA SER A 51 -4.22 17.05 22.99
C SER A 51 -4.12 18.54 23.26
N GLU A 52 -3.49 19.26 22.33
CA GLU A 52 -3.70 20.69 22.16
C GLU A 52 -4.36 20.85 20.80
N ASP A 53 -5.49 21.53 20.85
CA ASP A 53 -6.42 21.81 19.77
C ASP A 53 -7.31 20.63 19.33
N VAL A 54 -8.44 20.49 20.05
CA VAL A 54 -9.74 20.28 19.40
C VAL A 54 -10.01 21.52 18.53
N GLU A 55 -9.18 21.70 17.51
CA GLU A 55 -9.50 22.50 16.34
C GLU A 55 -10.79 21.85 15.86
N SER A 56 -11.89 22.60 15.96
CA SER A 56 -13.17 22.24 15.38
C SER A 56 -12.93 21.95 13.91
N THR A 57 -12.51 20.73 13.57
CA THR A 57 -12.05 20.37 12.23
C THR A 57 -13.20 20.69 11.32
N SER A 58 -13.00 21.73 10.50
CA SER A 58 -14.10 22.40 9.82
C SER A 58 -14.91 21.36 9.08
N GLN A 59 -16.21 21.26 9.41
CA GLN A 59 -17.12 20.32 8.75
C GLN A 59 -17.12 20.50 7.23
N GLU A 60 -16.67 21.66 6.74
CA GLU A 60 -16.45 21.96 5.33
C GLU A 60 -15.51 20.97 4.62
N PHE A 61 -14.47 20.48 5.31
CA PHE A 61 -13.46 19.60 4.72
C PHE A 61 -13.81 18.11 4.85
N LEU A 62 -14.90 17.76 5.54
CA LEU A 62 -15.28 16.37 5.73
C LEU A 62 -15.59 15.65 4.40
N GLY A 63 -16.37 16.29 3.53
CA GLY A 63 -16.69 15.77 2.19
C GLY A 63 -15.45 15.60 1.31
N PRO A 64 -14.64 16.65 1.11
CA PRO A 64 -13.37 16.56 0.39
C PRO A 64 -12.42 15.50 0.95
N ALA A 65 -12.26 15.42 2.28
CA ALA A 65 -11.38 14.45 2.92
C ALA A 65 -11.82 13.01 2.65
N ALA A 66 -13.11 12.73 2.79
CA ALA A 66 -13.66 11.41 2.53
C ALA A 66 -13.54 11.01 1.05
N HIS A 67 -13.77 11.96 0.14
CA HIS A 67 -13.60 11.73 -1.28
C HIS A 67 -12.13 11.44 -1.63
N LEU A 68 -11.18 12.28 -1.20
CA LEU A 68 -9.74 12.06 -1.43
C LEU A 68 -9.24 10.73 -0.86
N ALA A 69 -9.69 10.35 0.33
CA ALA A 69 -9.36 9.05 0.93
C ALA A 69 -9.81 7.87 0.05
N ARG A 70 -10.95 8.00 -0.63
CA ARG A 70 -11.48 6.99 -1.57
C ARG A 70 -10.70 6.93 -2.88
N MET A 71 -10.05 8.04 -3.28
CA MET A 71 -9.26 8.14 -4.50
C MET A 71 -7.84 7.55 -4.38
N LEU A 72 -7.45 7.07 -3.20
CA LEU A 72 -6.14 6.44 -3.04
C LEU A 72 -6.00 5.22 -3.95
N PRO A 73 -4.91 5.11 -4.73
CA PRO A 73 -4.72 4.03 -5.68
C PRO A 73 -4.81 2.65 -5.02
N PRO A 74 -5.66 1.75 -5.52
CA PRO A 74 -5.80 0.41 -4.95
C PRO A 74 -4.47 -0.32 -4.91
N GLY A 75 -4.16 -0.85 -3.74
CA GLY A 75 -2.94 -1.58 -3.51
C GLY A 75 -1.70 -0.70 -3.37
N ALA A 76 -1.76 0.63 -3.30
CA ALA A 76 -0.59 1.41 -2.87
C ALA A 76 -0.26 1.16 -1.39
N SER A 77 -1.28 0.95 -0.54
CA SER A 77 -1.12 0.52 0.85
C SER A 77 -2.23 -0.48 1.23
N PHE A 78 -1.97 -1.31 2.22
CA PHE A 78 -2.99 -2.16 2.86
C PHE A 78 -3.65 -1.47 4.06
N MET A 79 -3.11 -0.33 4.52
CA MET A 79 -3.73 0.47 5.55
C MET A 79 -4.96 1.20 5.00
N THR A 80 -6.04 1.19 5.78
CA THR A 80 -7.21 2.02 5.47
C THR A 80 -6.86 3.48 5.73
N PRO A 81 -7.12 4.40 4.77
CA PRO A 81 -6.88 5.81 4.98
C PRO A 81 -7.82 6.40 6.03
N SER A 82 -7.26 7.25 6.88
CA SER A 82 -7.89 8.00 7.95
C SER A 82 -8.46 9.32 7.40
N ILE A 83 -9.78 9.39 7.28
CA ILE A 83 -10.49 10.63 6.91
C ILE A 83 -10.11 11.81 7.83
N PRO A 84 -10.03 11.65 9.18
CA PRO A 84 -9.60 12.75 10.05
C PRO A 84 -8.19 13.27 9.75
N THR A 85 -7.26 12.38 9.37
CA THR A 85 -5.89 12.78 8.98
C THR A 85 -5.92 13.66 7.74
N VAL A 86 -6.66 13.23 6.72
CA VAL A 86 -6.83 14.00 5.47
C VAL A 86 -7.55 15.33 5.73
N GLN A 87 -8.59 15.33 6.57
CA GLN A 87 -9.30 16.55 6.96
C GLN A 87 -8.35 17.53 7.67
N GLY A 88 -7.50 17.05 8.56
CA GLY A 88 -6.46 17.87 9.18
C GLY A 88 -5.46 18.43 8.17
N ILE A 89 -5.05 17.66 7.17
CA ILE A 89 -4.17 18.15 6.08
C ILE A 89 -4.87 19.30 5.34
N LEU A 90 -6.13 19.12 4.95
CA LEU A 90 -6.90 20.14 4.23
C LEU A 90 -7.10 21.41 5.06
N ALA A 91 -7.44 21.27 6.34
CA ALA A 91 -7.63 22.40 7.25
C ALA A 91 -6.36 23.24 7.42
N ARG A 92 -5.17 22.61 7.40
CA ARG A 92 -3.89 23.33 7.44
C ARG A 92 -3.49 23.92 6.10
N ALA A 93 -3.80 23.22 5.02
CA ALA A 93 -3.45 23.67 3.67
C ALA A 93 -4.31 24.87 3.22
N GLN A 94 -5.57 24.95 3.66
CA GLN A 94 -6.52 26.03 3.33
C GLN A 94 -6.61 26.32 1.82
N LEU A 95 -6.53 25.26 1.01
CA LEU A 95 -6.51 25.38 -0.44
C LEU A 95 -7.91 25.69 -1.00
N PRO A 96 -7.99 26.49 -2.09
CA PRO A 96 -9.22 26.64 -2.86
C PRO A 96 -9.75 25.29 -3.36
N MET A 97 -11.08 25.17 -3.44
CA MET A 97 -11.76 23.94 -3.88
C MET A 97 -11.32 23.48 -5.28
N ASP A 98 -10.97 24.41 -6.17
CA ASP A 98 -10.49 24.07 -7.51
C ASP A 98 -9.11 23.37 -7.47
N ILE A 99 -8.21 23.77 -6.55
CA ILE A 99 -6.91 23.11 -6.35
C ILE A 99 -7.11 21.71 -5.74
N ILE A 100 -8.04 21.59 -4.79
CA ILE A 100 -8.42 20.28 -4.22
C ILE A 100 -9.00 19.37 -5.32
N ALA A 101 -9.83 19.92 -6.21
CA ALA A 101 -10.38 19.18 -7.35
C ALA A 101 -9.29 18.74 -8.34
N LEU A 102 -8.25 19.55 -8.58
CA LEU A 102 -7.09 19.11 -9.36
C LEU A 102 -6.35 17.95 -8.69
N ALA A 103 -6.18 17.99 -7.36
CA ALA A 103 -5.59 16.88 -6.63
C ALA A 103 -6.42 15.58 -6.79
N VAL A 104 -7.76 15.68 -6.82
CA VAL A 104 -8.64 14.54 -7.15
C VAL A 104 -8.34 14.01 -8.55
N CYS A 105 -8.27 14.88 -9.56
CA CYS A 105 -7.95 14.48 -10.94
C CYS A 105 -6.55 13.84 -11.06
N ILE A 106 -5.57 14.34 -10.30
CA ILE A 106 -4.23 13.76 -10.21
C ILE A 106 -4.31 12.33 -9.65
N LEU A 107 -5.01 12.14 -8.53
CA LEU A 107 -5.16 10.82 -7.91
C LEU A 107 -5.90 9.83 -8.80
N ASP A 108 -6.96 10.26 -9.49
CA ASP A 108 -7.71 9.43 -10.45
C ASP A 108 -6.87 8.96 -11.63
N SER A 109 -5.87 9.76 -12.02
CA SER A 109 -4.95 9.45 -13.11
C SER A 109 -3.81 8.50 -12.71
N LEU A 110 -3.66 8.19 -11.42
CA LEU A 110 -2.63 7.26 -10.94
C LEU A 110 -3.02 5.82 -11.26
N ASN A 111 -2.07 5.08 -11.83
CA ASN A 111 -2.30 3.71 -12.30
C ASN A 111 -1.67 2.65 -11.38
N SER A 112 -1.88 1.37 -11.71
CA SER A 112 -1.32 0.25 -10.95
C SER A 112 0.22 0.20 -10.97
N ARG A 113 0.87 0.78 -11.98
CA ARG A 113 2.33 0.91 -12.05
C ARG A 113 2.82 1.88 -10.98
N PHE A 114 2.15 3.02 -10.77
CA PHE A 114 2.44 3.91 -9.64
C PHE A 114 2.37 3.15 -8.31
N SER A 115 1.27 2.44 -8.05
CA SER A 115 1.05 1.70 -6.79
C SER A 115 2.11 0.63 -6.53
N ARG A 116 2.62 -0.02 -7.59
CA ARG A 116 3.68 -1.02 -7.50
C ARG A 116 5.04 -0.36 -7.24
N SER A 117 5.40 0.66 -8.00
CA SER A 117 6.67 1.38 -7.84
C SER A 117 6.77 2.05 -6.48
N TRP A 118 5.68 2.67 -6.02
CA TRP A 118 5.61 3.30 -4.71
C TRP A 118 5.89 2.29 -3.61
N ARG A 119 5.17 1.16 -3.56
CA ARG A 119 5.39 0.13 -2.52
C ARG A 119 6.79 -0.45 -2.48
N ILE A 120 7.40 -0.69 -3.64
CA ILE A 120 8.70 -1.37 -3.72
C ILE A 120 9.85 -0.43 -3.34
N SER A 121 9.71 0.86 -3.65
CA SER A 121 10.83 1.80 -3.59
C SER A 121 10.65 2.95 -2.59
N PHE A 122 9.52 3.00 -1.88
CA PHE A 122 9.26 4.04 -0.89
C PHE A 122 10.34 4.05 0.21
N PRO A 123 10.93 5.23 0.53
CA PRO A 123 11.96 5.31 1.54
C PRO A 123 11.35 5.17 2.95
N LEU A 124 11.68 4.07 3.62
CA LEU A 124 11.27 3.81 5.00
C LEU A 124 12.24 4.46 5.96
N ASN A 125 11.72 5.07 7.03
CA ASN A 125 12.55 5.65 8.08
C ASN A 125 13.39 4.54 8.68
N LYS A 126 14.72 4.66 8.64
CA LYS A 126 15.60 3.77 9.38
C LYS A 126 15.60 4.27 10.81
N SER A 127 14.99 3.52 11.73
CA SER A 127 15.12 3.84 13.15
C SER A 127 16.58 3.64 13.56
N GLU A 128 17.34 4.73 13.65
CA GLU A 128 18.75 4.73 14.10
C GLU A 128 18.89 4.57 15.62
N LEU A 129 17.85 4.12 16.33
CA LEU A 129 17.90 3.86 17.78
C LEU A 129 18.66 2.57 18.14
N GLY A 130 19.68 2.21 17.36
CA GLY A 130 20.69 1.23 17.76
C GLY A 130 21.79 1.92 18.57
N PRO A 131 22.12 1.46 19.79
CA PRO A 131 23.21 2.07 20.55
C PRO A 131 24.52 1.96 19.77
N LYS A 132 25.24 3.08 19.62
CA LYS A 132 26.64 3.18 19.14
C LYS A 132 27.61 2.48 20.11
N ARG A 133 27.41 1.19 20.39
CA ARG A 133 28.37 0.37 21.13
C ARG A 133 29.00 -0.60 20.15
N HIS A 134 30.30 -0.45 19.97
CA HIS A 134 31.19 -1.33 19.21
C HIS A 134 31.34 -2.70 19.89
N THR A 135 30.24 -3.44 20.07
CA THR A 135 30.29 -4.77 20.69
C THR A 135 29.12 -5.61 20.17
N LEU A 136 29.40 -6.35 19.08
CA LEU A 136 28.56 -7.39 18.45
C LEU A 136 27.22 -6.92 17.81
N PRO A 137 26.81 -7.49 16.65
CA PRO A 137 25.56 -7.15 16.00
C PRO A 137 24.40 -7.84 16.73
N SER A 138 23.98 -7.29 17.86
CA SER A 138 22.79 -7.75 18.56
C SER A 138 21.79 -6.61 18.68
N GLY A 139 20.75 -6.70 17.86
CA GLY A 139 19.66 -5.74 17.76
C GLY A 139 19.10 -5.81 16.36
N ALA A 140 18.08 -6.64 16.15
CA ALA A 140 17.33 -6.65 14.91
C ALA A 140 16.87 -5.20 14.64
N VAL A 141 17.44 -4.57 13.63
CA VAL A 141 16.88 -3.33 13.07
C VAL A 141 15.45 -3.73 12.72
N GLN A 142 14.48 -3.23 13.48
CA GLN A 142 13.08 -3.40 13.12
C GLN A 142 12.90 -2.66 11.80
N ALA A 143 12.98 -3.40 10.70
CA ALA A 143 12.71 -2.87 9.39
C ALA A 143 11.25 -2.42 9.43
N ILE A 144 11.02 -1.11 9.47
CA ILE A 144 9.69 -0.54 9.30
C ILE A 144 9.20 -1.06 7.95
N HIS A 145 8.10 -1.82 7.96
CA HIS A 145 7.52 -2.37 6.74
C HIS A 145 6.71 -1.27 6.04
N ILE A 146 6.57 -1.36 4.72
CA ILE A 146 5.77 -0.40 3.94
C ILE A 146 4.31 -0.33 4.41
N ASP A 147 3.80 -1.43 4.97
CA ASP A 147 2.45 -1.50 5.53
C ASP A 147 2.28 -0.73 6.86
N SER A 148 3.35 -0.16 7.40
CA SER A 148 3.30 0.74 8.55
C SER A 148 3.27 2.22 8.13
N VAL A 149 3.32 2.52 6.84
CA VAL A 149 3.29 3.89 6.31
C VAL A 149 1.85 4.30 6.02
N PHE A 150 1.45 5.41 6.62
CA PHE A 150 0.18 6.09 6.37
C PHE A 150 0.05 6.49 4.88
N PRO A 151 -0.94 5.95 4.12
CA PRO A 151 -1.10 6.21 2.69
C PRO A 151 -1.47 7.65 2.34
N GLU A 152 -1.90 8.44 3.33
CA GLU A 152 -2.28 9.85 3.21
C GLU A 152 -1.13 10.72 2.68
N ILE A 153 0.12 10.25 2.72
CA ILE A 153 1.23 10.93 2.06
C ILE A 153 1.00 11.07 0.55
N ILE A 154 0.32 10.11 -0.09
CA ILE A 154 -0.01 10.19 -1.52
C ILE A 154 -0.99 11.34 -1.75
N ILE A 155 -1.98 11.52 -0.87
CA ILE A 155 -2.94 12.64 -0.91
C ILE A 155 -2.22 13.97 -0.65
N LEU A 156 -1.43 14.04 0.42
CA LEU A 156 -0.63 15.23 0.76
C LEU A 156 0.20 15.65 -0.46
N THR A 157 0.89 14.70 -1.08
CA THR A 157 1.79 15.00 -2.18
C THR A 157 1.04 15.36 -3.46
N ALA A 158 -0.14 14.78 -3.72
CA ALA A 158 -1.01 15.22 -4.81
C ALA A 158 -1.50 16.66 -4.62
N LEU A 159 -1.84 17.06 -3.40
CA LEU A 159 -2.20 18.45 -3.06
C LEU A 159 -1.01 19.39 -3.29
N VAL A 160 0.21 18.99 -2.88
CA VAL A 160 1.44 19.77 -3.12
C VAL A 160 1.69 19.96 -4.61
N VAL A 161 1.51 18.91 -5.43
CA VAL A 161 1.67 19.02 -6.89
C VAL A 161 0.62 19.95 -7.50
N ALA A 162 -0.63 19.88 -7.03
CA ALA A 162 -1.72 20.75 -7.50
C ALA A 162 -1.46 22.22 -7.14
N ASP A 163 -1.04 22.49 -5.90
CA ASP A 163 -0.69 23.81 -5.38
C ASP A 163 0.47 24.43 -6.17
N LYS A 164 1.59 23.69 -6.28
CA LYS A 164 2.76 24.11 -7.06
C LYS A 164 2.47 24.35 -8.54
N PHE A 165 1.43 23.73 -9.08
CA PHE A 165 1.04 23.92 -10.48
C PHE A 165 0.26 25.22 -10.70
N VAL A 166 -0.57 25.63 -9.73
CA VAL A 166 -1.43 26.81 -9.84
C VAL A 166 -0.71 28.08 -9.36
N GLU A 167 0.11 27.96 -8.32
CA GLU A 167 0.81 29.09 -7.72
C GLU A 167 2.19 29.31 -8.34
N ASP A 168 2.51 30.57 -8.67
CA ASP A 168 3.82 30.97 -9.21
C ASP A 168 4.93 30.91 -8.14
N GLN A 169 4.57 31.14 -6.86
CA GLN A 169 5.50 31.07 -5.73
C GLN A 169 5.33 29.75 -4.98
N GLN A 170 6.26 28.83 -5.23
CA GLN A 170 6.24 27.51 -4.62
C GLN A 170 6.94 27.52 -3.26
N GLU A 171 6.30 26.92 -2.28
CA GLU A 171 6.90 26.70 -0.97
C GLU A 171 7.90 25.54 -0.99
N SER A 172 8.79 25.53 0.01
CA SER A 172 9.77 24.45 0.14
C SER A 172 9.11 23.12 0.55
N THR A 173 9.71 21.97 0.20
CA THR A 173 9.23 20.67 0.72
C THR A 173 9.20 20.63 2.25
N GLN A 174 10.11 21.37 2.91
CA GLN A 174 10.12 21.47 4.38
C GLN A 174 8.87 22.17 4.92
N TYR A 175 8.36 23.19 4.23
CA TYR A 175 7.10 23.85 4.59
C TYR A 175 5.93 22.87 4.51
N TYR A 176 5.80 22.11 3.42
CA TYR A 176 4.72 21.12 3.29
C TYR A 176 4.86 19.98 4.31
N CYS A 177 6.09 19.56 4.61
CA CYS A 177 6.40 18.57 5.65
C CYS A 177 5.90 19.02 7.03
N SER A 178 6.28 20.21 7.46
CA SER A 178 5.98 20.71 8.81
C SER A 178 4.55 21.21 8.93
N LEU A 179 4.10 22.07 8.01
CA LEU A 179 2.81 22.73 8.11
C LEU A 179 1.67 21.78 7.71
N TRP A 180 1.74 21.19 6.53
CA TRP A 180 0.63 20.35 6.04
C TRP A 180 0.74 18.94 6.60
N GLY A 181 1.95 18.38 6.66
CA GLY A 181 2.22 17.02 7.14
C GLY A 181 2.36 16.87 8.66
N ARG A 182 2.49 17.97 9.44
CA ARG A 182 2.81 17.92 10.89
C ARG A 182 3.99 17.00 11.21
N ASP A 183 5.01 17.01 10.34
CA ASP A 183 6.20 16.17 10.44
C ASP A 183 5.94 14.66 10.51
N MET A 184 4.76 14.21 10.04
CA MET A 184 4.42 12.78 9.96
C MET A 184 5.28 12.03 8.93
N TRP A 185 5.75 12.73 7.90
CA TRP A 185 6.58 12.18 6.83
C TRP A 185 7.78 13.07 6.60
N THR A 186 8.90 12.47 6.21
CA THR A 186 10.13 13.23 5.92
C THR A 186 10.05 13.92 4.56
N CYS A 187 10.83 14.98 4.36
CA CYS A 187 10.98 15.61 3.03
C CYS A 187 11.41 14.60 1.96
N GLY A 188 12.23 13.60 2.31
CA GLY A 188 12.63 12.52 1.39
C GLY A 188 11.46 11.67 0.91
N GLN A 189 10.51 11.36 1.80
CA GLN A 189 9.30 10.61 1.48
C GLN A 189 8.34 11.41 0.60
N ILE A 190 8.18 12.71 0.89
CA ILE A 190 7.35 13.62 0.09
C ILE A 190 7.97 13.78 -1.31
N ASN A 191 9.25 14.14 -1.41
CA ASN A 191 9.95 14.30 -2.69
C ASN A 191 9.94 13.02 -3.54
N PHE A 192 10.07 11.85 -2.90
CA PHE A 192 9.98 10.56 -3.59
C PHE A 192 8.57 10.34 -4.18
N THR A 193 7.54 10.58 -3.38
CA THR A 193 6.14 10.42 -3.82
C THR A 193 5.78 11.42 -4.90
N GLU A 194 6.27 12.66 -4.79
CA GLU A 194 6.09 13.73 -5.78
C GLU A 194 6.66 13.32 -7.12
N ARG A 195 7.91 12.84 -7.14
CA ARG A 195 8.54 12.33 -8.37
C ARG A 195 7.72 11.20 -9.00
N LEU A 196 7.26 10.24 -8.20
CA LEU A 196 6.46 9.12 -8.73
C LEU A 196 5.12 9.56 -9.30
N ILE A 197 4.44 10.54 -8.66
CA ILE A 197 3.21 11.13 -9.21
C ILE A 197 3.53 11.77 -10.56
N MET A 198 4.55 12.63 -10.62
CA MET A 198 4.94 13.32 -11.86
C MET A 198 5.33 12.36 -12.99
N GLU A 199 6.09 11.30 -12.69
CA GLU A 199 6.41 10.25 -13.66
C GLU A 199 5.17 9.48 -14.13
N SER A 200 4.24 9.18 -13.22
CA SER A 200 2.96 8.51 -13.56
C SER A 200 2.06 9.37 -14.44
N LEU A 201 2.17 10.70 -14.33
CA LEU A 201 1.46 11.67 -15.18
C LEU A 201 2.24 12.03 -16.46
N GLN A 202 3.44 11.45 -16.67
CA GLN A 202 4.37 11.85 -17.73
C GLN A 202 4.65 13.35 -17.74
N TYR A 203 4.68 13.98 -16.55
CA TYR A 203 4.87 15.42 -16.35
C TYR A 203 3.82 16.30 -17.08
N ARG A 204 2.61 15.77 -17.33
CA ARG A 204 1.52 16.49 -18.00
C ARG A 204 0.35 16.77 -17.06
N ILE A 205 0.45 17.83 -16.26
CA ILE A 205 -0.64 18.26 -15.36
C ILE A 205 -1.70 19.09 -16.10
N MET A 206 -1.30 19.92 -17.08
CA MET A 206 -2.21 20.85 -17.78
C MET A 206 -3.53 20.22 -18.28
N PRO A 207 -3.56 19.00 -18.86
CA PRO A 207 -4.82 18.37 -19.28
C PRO A 207 -5.78 18.06 -18.12
N LEU A 208 -5.27 17.92 -16.89
CA LEU A 208 -6.07 17.68 -15.70
C LEU A 208 -6.70 18.98 -15.15
N TRP A 209 -6.19 20.14 -15.54
CA TRP A 209 -6.72 21.47 -15.20
C TRP A 209 -7.80 21.96 -16.19
N GLU A 210 -8.38 21.04 -16.97
CA GLU A 210 -9.51 21.37 -17.84
C GLU A 210 -10.77 21.64 -17.01
N GLU A 211 -11.47 22.74 -17.31
CA GLU A 211 -12.65 23.21 -16.58
C GLU A 211 -13.71 22.11 -16.39
N LYS A 212 -13.89 21.24 -17.38
CA LYS A 212 -14.85 20.13 -17.33
C LYS A 212 -14.47 19.10 -16.25
N LEU A 213 -13.19 18.74 -16.16
CA LEU A 213 -12.70 17.78 -15.17
C LEU A 213 -12.77 18.38 -13.77
N ILE A 214 -12.37 19.64 -13.62
CA ILE A 214 -12.45 20.35 -12.33
C ILE A 214 -13.90 20.45 -11.83
N LYS A 215 -14.85 20.83 -12.70
CA LYS A 215 -16.28 20.87 -12.34
C LYS A 215 -16.82 19.49 -11.95
N GLN A 216 -16.42 18.44 -12.66
CA GLN A 216 -16.82 17.07 -12.34
C GLN A 216 -16.27 16.65 -10.97
N ALA A 217 -14.97 16.83 -10.73
CA ALA A 217 -14.35 16.50 -9.44
C ALA A 217 -15.00 17.27 -8.27
N ARG A 218 -15.36 18.55 -8.46
CA ARG A 218 -16.11 19.32 -7.46
C ARG A 218 -17.49 18.74 -7.19
N HIS A 219 -18.19 18.29 -8.22
CA HIS A 219 -19.46 17.62 -8.06
C HIS A 219 -19.30 16.33 -7.26
N ASP A 220 -18.28 15.52 -7.55
CA ASP A 220 -18.03 14.25 -6.86
C ASP A 220 -17.66 14.45 -5.37
N ILE A 221 -16.90 15.50 -5.05
CA ILE A 221 -16.63 15.95 -3.68
C ILE A 221 -17.93 16.32 -2.95
N GLU A 222 -18.80 17.10 -3.58
CA GLU A 222 -20.08 17.52 -3.02
C GLU A 222 -21.03 16.34 -2.81
N MET A 223 -21.04 15.36 -3.72
CA MET A 223 -21.80 14.13 -3.57
C MET A 223 -21.29 13.30 -2.40
N ALA A 224 -19.97 13.16 -2.23
CA ALA A 224 -19.39 12.47 -1.07
C ALA A 224 -19.77 13.15 0.26
N ARG A 225 -19.85 14.48 0.29
CA ARG A 225 -20.33 15.22 1.47
C ARG A 225 -21.78 14.84 1.82
N ARG A 226 -22.66 14.76 0.83
CA ARG A 226 -24.08 14.41 1.02
C ARG A 226 -24.27 12.97 1.49
N GLU A 227 -23.48 12.02 0.98
CA GLU A 227 -23.49 10.63 1.43
C GLU A 227 -23.25 10.52 2.94
N LEU A 228 -22.27 11.27 3.47
CA LEU A 228 -21.94 11.26 4.89
C LEU A 228 -23.03 11.88 5.77
N LEU A 229 -23.65 12.97 5.31
CA LEU A 229 -24.75 13.62 6.03
C LEU A 229 -25.99 12.73 6.07
N ASN A 230 -26.34 12.12 4.93
CA ASN A 230 -27.50 11.23 4.86
C ASN A 230 -27.30 9.94 5.65
N GLY A 231 -26.06 9.42 5.72
CA GLY A 231 -25.74 8.25 6.56
C GLY A 231 -25.71 8.52 8.07
N GLY A 232 -25.71 9.80 8.49
CA GLY A 232 -25.75 10.22 9.90
C GLY A 232 -27.15 10.52 10.46
N ILE A 233 -28.18 10.61 9.60
CA ILE A 233 -29.57 10.89 9.98
C ILE A 233 -30.37 9.58 9.97
N GLU A 234 -29.99 8.63 10.82
CA GLU A 234 -30.89 7.55 11.29
C GLU A 234 -31.05 7.68 12.80
N VAL A 235 -31.83 8.68 13.22
CA VAL A 235 -32.38 8.74 14.58
C VAL A 235 -33.88 8.49 14.47
N GLY A 236 -34.28 7.28 14.83
CA GLY A 236 -35.62 6.96 15.32
C GLY A 236 -36.65 6.53 14.26
N ASP A 237 -36.64 5.25 13.89
CA ASP A 237 -37.84 4.42 14.05
C ASP A 237 -37.44 2.93 14.14
N GLU A 238 -38.10 2.21 15.04
CA GLU A 238 -37.86 0.79 15.29
C GLU A 238 -38.23 -0.08 14.07
N ASN A 239 -37.57 -1.24 13.98
CA ASN A 239 -37.87 -2.33 13.03
C ASN A 239 -37.64 -2.06 11.54
N LYS A 240 -36.38 -2.19 11.11
CA LYS A 240 -36.06 -2.95 9.89
C LYS A 240 -34.62 -3.45 9.90
N VAL A 241 -34.47 -4.74 10.19
CA VAL A 241 -33.25 -5.50 9.86
C VAL A 241 -33.18 -5.59 8.34
N VAL A 242 -32.44 -4.66 7.71
CA VAL A 242 -32.00 -4.83 6.32
C VAL A 242 -30.48 -5.03 6.34
N LYS A 243 -30.10 -6.30 6.37
CA LYS A 243 -28.73 -6.73 6.06
C LYS A 243 -28.45 -6.43 4.59
N HIS A 244 -27.67 -5.39 4.30
CA HIS A 244 -26.98 -5.32 3.01
C HIS A 244 -25.76 -6.26 3.04
N GLY A 245 -26.05 -7.54 2.77
CA GLY A 245 -25.05 -8.48 2.31
C GLY A 245 -24.54 -8.03 0.95
N LYS A 246 -23.21 -7.87 0.86
CA LYS A 246 -22.49 -7.70 -0.41
C LYS A 246 -22.91 -8.83 -1.34
N SER A 247 -23.34 -8.47 -2.54
CA SER A 247 -23.65 -9.37 -3.64
C SER A 247 -22.41 -10.23 -3.95
N MET A 248 -22.44 -11.49 -3.48
CA MET A 248 -21.52 -12.53 -3.93
C MET A 248 -22.12 -13.12 -5.19
N SER A 249 -21.41 -12.92 -6.30
CA SER A 249 -21.59 -13.63 -7.57
C SER A 249 -21.84 -15.12 -7.34
N SER A 250 -22.92 -15.67 -7.88
CA SER A 250 -23.22 -17.10 -7.82
C SER A 250 -22.28 -17.87 -8.75
N GLY A 251 -21.09 -18.23 -8.24
CA GLY A 251 -20.24 -19.24 -8.87
C GLY A 251 -20.90 -20.61 -8.72
N HIS A 252 -21.29 -21.22 -9.83
CA HIS A 252 -21.63 -22.64 -9.87
C HIS A 252 -20.35 -23.46 -9.61
N ALA A 253 -20.21 -23.98 -8.40
CA ALA A 253 -19.19 -24.99 -8.09
C ALA A 253 -19.70 -26.36 -8.54
N MET A 254 -19.14 -26.88 -9.63
CA MET A 254 -19.29 -28.28 -10.01
C MET A 254 -18.42 -29.11 -9.05
N VAL A 255 -19.04 -29.94 -8.23
CA VAL A 255 -18.35 -30.90 -7.35
C VAL A 255 -17.76 -32.01 -8.22
N GLY A 256 -16.51 -31.83 -8.64
CA GLY A 256 -15.70 -32.87 -9.27
C GLY A 256 -15.23 -33.85 -8.20
N LEU A 257 -15.56 -35.14 -8.41
CA LEU A 257 -15.09 -36.27 -7.63
C LEU A 257 -13.57 -36.25 -7.49
N GLY A 258 -13.09 -36.38 -6.25
CA GLY A 258 -11.68 -36.49 -5.92
C GLY A 258 -11.04 -37.68 -6.62
N LEU A 259 -10.02 -37.40 -7.42
CA LEU A 259 -8.97 -38.34 -7.73
C LEU A 259 -7.66 -37.75 -7.22
N GLN A 260 -7.01 -38.55 -6.38
CA GLN A 260 -5.66 -38.36 -5.89
C GLN A 260 -4.72 -38.08 -7.07
N LEU A 261 -3.91 -37.04 -6.97
CA LEU A 261 -2.61 -37.00 -7.63
C LEU A 261 -1.59 -36.53 -6.60
N THR A 262 -0.89 -37.51 -6.04
CA THR A 262 0.42 -37.35 -5.41
C THR A 262 1.34 -36.52 -6.31
N PRO A 263 2.14 -35.57 -5.80
CA PRO A 263 3.32 -35.11 -6.53
C PRO A 263 4.31 -36.27 -6.59
N VAL A 264 4.36 -36.93 -7.75
CA VAL A 264 5.41 -37.88 -8.11
C VAL A 264 6.57 -37.07 -8.69
N GLU A 265 7.77 -37.40 -8.21
CA GLU A 265 9.08 -37.19 -8.83
C GLU A 265 9.64 -35.76 -9.01
N THR A 266 10.58 -35.47 -8.12
CA THR A 266 11.74 -34.61 -8.30
C THR A 266 12.53 -35.00 -9.57
N PRO A 267 12.87 -34.06 -10.46
CA PRO A 267 13.84 -34.33 -11.52
C PRO A 267 15.23 -34.53 -10.90
N LYS A 268 15.77 -35.74 -11.04
CA LYS A 268 17.20 -36.00 -10.89
C LYS A 268 17.91 -35.41 -12.10
N SER A 269 18.70 -34.35 -11.89
CA SER A 269 19.68 -33.90 -12.87
C SER A 269 20.94 -34.75 -12.72
N GLU A 270 21.00 -35.86 -13.47
CA GLU A 270 22.23 -36.61 -13.70
C GLU A 270 22.72 -36.31 -15.11
N VAL A 271 23.60 -35.32 -15.23
CA VAL A 271 24.55 -35.19 -16.34
C VAL A 271 25.89 -34.83 -15.71
N ALA A 272 26.79 -35.82 -15.66
CA ALA A 272 28.21 -35.63 -15.38
C ALA A 272 28.94 -35.19 -16.68
N PRO A 273 30.24 -34.86 -16.65
CA PRO A 273 30.74 -33.50 -16.82
C PRO A 273 31.41 -33.28 -18.19
N SER A 274 31.17 -32.13 -18.82
CA SER A 274 32.11 -31.54 -19.77
C SER A 274 32.51 -30.15 -19.29
N SER A 275 33.60 -30.14 -18.52
CA SER A 275 34.35 -28.97 -18.12
C SER A 275 35.02 -28.33 -19.33
N THR A 276 34.49 -27.21 -19.83
CA THR A 276 35.30 -26.23 -20.61
C THR A 276 34.65 -24.87 -20.87
N HIS A 277 33.36 -24.61 -20.57
CA HIS A 277 32.69 -23.42 -21.12
C HIS A 277 32.44 -22.24 -20.16
N THR A 278 32.83 -22.33 -18.89
CA THR A 278 32.61 -21.26 -17.89
C THR A 278 33.82 -20.34 -17.66
N GLU A 279 35.01 -20.70 -18.13
CA GLU A 279 36.20 -19.85 -17.99
C GLU A 279 36.25 -18.71 -19.02
N ASP A 280 35.66 -18.89 -20.20
CA ASP A 280 35.74 -17.88 -21.27
C ASP A 280 34.87 -16.64 -21.00
N ILE A 281 33.71 -16.78 -20.37
CA ILE A 281 32.82 -15.63 -20.06
C ILE A 281 33.43 -14.74 -18.95
N CYS A 282 34.14 -15.35 -17.98
CA CYS A 282 34.82 -14.60 -16.93
C CYS A 282 36.08 -13.88 -17.46
N ARG A 283 36.74 -14.41 -18.51
CA ARG A 283 37.90 -13.77 -19.14
C ARG A 283 37.51 -12.58 -20.00
N GLU A 284 36.45 -12.72 -20.81
CA GLU A 284 35.94 -11.66 -21.69
C GLU A 284 35.45 -10.43 -20.91
N THR A 285 34.75 -10.66 -19.79
CA THR A 285 34.29 -9.56 -18.92
C THR A 285 35.44 -8.86 -18.20
N ARG A 286 36.56 -9.56 -17.94
CA ARG A 286 37.72 -8.99 -17.25
C ARG A 286 38.60 -8.16 -18.18
N GLU A 287 38.74 -8.56 -19.44
CA GLU A 287 39.51 -7.83 -20.45
C GLU A 287 38.86 -6.50 -20.86
N ALA A 288 37.53 -6.39 -20.80
CA ALA A 288 36.80 -5.16 -21.09
C ALA A 288 37.11 -4.00 -20.10
N PHE A 289 37.53 -4.32 -18.86
CA PHE A 289 37.83 -3.32 -17.83
C PHE A 289 39.32 -3.17 -17.50
N SER A 290 40.21 -4.00 -18.08
CA SER A 290 41.66 -3.91 -17.85
C SER A 290 42.42 -3.19 -18.97
N ASN A 291 41.81 -2.95 -20.14
CA ASN A 291 42.46 -2.33 -21.27
C ASN A 291 42.22 -0.80 -21.31
N GLY A 292 43.13 -0.03 -20.71
CA GLY A 292 43.11 1.45 -20.76
C GLY A 292 43.38 2.09 -22.13
N LYS A 293 43.16 1.37 -23.23
CA LYS A 293 43.43 1.83 -24.61
C LYS A 293 42.17 1.99 -25.48
N THR A 294 40.97 1.75 -24.95
CA THR A 294 39.71 1.75 -25.72
C THR A 294 38.80 2.96 -25.48
N LEU A 295 39.30 4.03 -24.84
CA LEU A 295 38.57 5.31 -24.82
C LEU A 295 39.08 6.23 -25.94
N PRO A 296 38.22 6.67 -26.87
CA PRO A 296 38.55 7.73 -27.81
C PRO A 296 39.03 8.97 -27.02
N ARG A 297 40.11 9.59 -27.47
CA ARG A 297 40.80 10.69 -26.76
C ARG A 297 39.95 11.93 -26.49
N ASP A 298 38.75 12.01 -27.06
CA ASP A 298 37.96 13.25 -27.10
C ASP A 298 36.66 13.16 -26.28
N TYR A 299 36.48 12.15 -25.42
CA TYR A 299 35.18 11.89 -24.77
C TYR A 299 34.83 12.80 -23.58
N LEU A 300 35.76 13.63 -23.09
CA LEU A 300 35.49 14.55 -21.97
C LEU A 300 36.29 15.86 -22.12
N HIS A 301 35.81 16.76 -22.97
CA HIS A 301 36.16 18.18 -22.85
C HIS A 301 35.15 18.89 -21.95
N LEU A 302 35.53 19.10 -20.69
CA LEU A 302 34.91 20.12 -19.84
C LEU A 302 35.47 21.49 -20.27
N PRO A 303 34.63 22.53 -20.43
CA PRO A 303 35.11 23.86 -20.75
C PRO A 303 35.91 24.42 -19.56
N SER A 304 37.16 24.77 -19.83
CA SER A 304 38.04 25.47 -18.90
C SER A 304 37.49 26.86 -18.61
N THR A 305 37.18 27.12 -17.34
CA THR A 305 36.84 28.44 -16.81
C THR A 305 38.03 29.38 -16.96
N THR A 306 37.92 30.35 -17.87
CA THR A 306 38.80 31.52 -17.90
C THR A 306 38.29 32.52 -16.88
N THR A 307 39.03 32.70 -15.79
CA THR A 307 39.00 33.91 -14.97
C THR A 307 39.62 35.05 -15.77
N SER A 308 38.91 36.17 -15.89
CA SER A 308 39.46 37.44 -16.35
C SER A 308 39.12 38.50 -15.34
N GLU A 309 40.17 39.20 -14.93
CA GLU A 309 40.17 40.46 -14.17
C GLU A 309 39.43 41.59 -14.91
#